data_AF-A0A9N9BWI1-F1
#
_entry.id   AF-A0A9N9BWI1-F1
#
_cell.length_a   1.000
_cell.length_b   1.000
_cell.length_c   1.000
_cell.angle_alpha   90.00
_cell.angle_beta   90.00
_cell.angle_gamma   90.00
#
_symmetry.space_group_name_H-M   'P 1'
#
loop_
_entity.id
_entity.type
_entity.pdbx_description
1 polymer ?
#
loop_
_entity_poly.entity_id
_entity_poly.type
_entity_poly.pdbx_seq_one_letter_code
_entity_poly.pdbx_strand_id
1 'polypeptide(L)'
;MFPALLSYLNEHTSWSYYEFLTLYRDVIVLSPPFSDEWNGLDGSWTRRFLKKAEDLKPEEFEDLKVDLERSGKGLQAYWEGVIYKRKK
;
A
#
# COMPACT_ATOMS: atom_id res chain seq x y z
N MET A 1 10.06 10.56 0.60
CA MET A 1 9.40 9.81 1.69
C MET A 1 7.90 10.06 1.58
N PHE A 2 7.03 9.07 1.76
CA PHE A 2 5.57 9.26 1.69
C PHE A 2 5.04 9.67 3.07
N PRO A 3 4.55 10.92 3.27
CA PRO A 3 4.07 11.37 4.57
C PRO A 3 2.86 10.54 5.04
N ALA A 4 1.94 10.23 4.13
CA ALA A 4 0.78 9.37 4.38
C ALA A 4 1.14 8.00 4.96
N LEU A 5 2.21 7.38 4.46
CA LEU A 5 2.67 6.07 4.94
C LEU A 5 3.24 6.17 6.36
N LEU A 6 3.99 7.24 6.64
CA LEU A 6 4.54 7.47 7.98
C LEU A 6 3.45 7.79 9.00
N SER A 7 2.46 8.61 8.63
CA SER A 7 1.30 8.92 9.48
C SER A 7 0.54 7.65 9.85
N TYR A 8 0.18 6.83 8.86
CA TYR A 8 -0.53 5.57 9.10
C TYR A 8 0.19 4.65 10.07
N LEU A 9 1.48 4.40 9.84
CA LEU A 9 2.27 3.46 10.64
C LEU A 9 2.52 3.96 12.08
N ASN A 10 2.54 5.28 12.30
CA ASN A 10 2.66 5.84 13.65
C ASN A 10 1.33 5.87 14.42
N GLU A 11 0.20 5.99 13.73
CA GLU A 11 -1.13 6.14 14.34
C GLU A 11 -1.78 4.79 14.69
N HIS A 12 -1.30 3.68 14.12
CA HIS A 12 -1.90 2.36 14.27
C HIS A 12 -0.95 1.39 14.98
N THR A 13 -1.50 0.58 15.89
CA THR A 13 -0.79 -0.48 16.64
C THR A 13 -0.80 -1.83 15.93
N SER A 14 -1.59 -1.96 14.87
CA SER A 14 -1.60 -3.11 13.96
C SER A 14 -1.72 -2.57 12.54
N TRP A 15 -0.86 -3.01 11.64
CA TRP A 15 -0.85 -2.46 10.29
C TRP A 15 -1.49 -3.43 9.29
N SER A 16 -2.56 -3.00 8.63
CA SER A 16 -3.07 -3.64 7.43
C SER A 16 -2.65 -2.85 6.19
N TYR A 17 -2.21 -3.55 5.15
CA TYR A 17 -1.85 -2.92 3.88
C TYR A 17 -3.10 -2.51 3.11
N TYR A 18 -4.15 -3.32 3.13
CA TYR A 18 -5.46 -2.98 2.55
C TYR A 18 -6.06 -1.73 3.18
N GLU A 19 -6.06 -1.63 4.52
CA GLU A 19 -6.58 -0.44 5.21
C GLU A 19 -5.77 0.81 4.85
N PHE A 20 -4.44 0.72 4.81
CA PHE A 20 -3.59 1.81 4.33
C PHE A 20 -3.98 2.27 2.93
N LEU A 21 -4.14 1.33 1.99
CA LEU A 21 -4.48 1.64 0.60
C LEU A 21 -5.85 2.34 0.51
N THR A 22 -6.84 1.85 1.24
CA THR A 22 -8.19 2.42 1.22
C THR A 22 -8.25 3.80 1.86
N LEU A 23 -7.63 3.99 3.02
CA LEU A 23 -7.60 5.27 3.74
C LEU A 23 -6.90 6.37 2.94
N TYR A 24 -5.79 6.05 2.28
CA TYR A 24 -4.95 7.02 1.58
C TYR A 24 -5.13 6.98 0.06
N ARG A 25 -6.27 6.47 -0.43
CA ARG A 25 -6.50 6.24 -1.86
C ARG A 25 -6.30 7.48 -2.71
N ASP A 26 -6.77 8.65 -2.27
CA ASP A 26 -6.65 9.88 -3.07
C ASP A 26 -5.20 10.36 -3.15
N VAL A 27 -4.42 10.17 -2.08
CA VAL A 27 -2.96 10.41 -2.11
C VAL A 27 -2.28 9.43 -3.07
N ILE A 28 -2.65 8.15 -3.01
CA ILE A 28 -2.08 7.09 -3.87
C ILE A 28 -2.36 7.38 -5.35
N VAL A 29 -3.57 7.82 -5.69
CA VAL A 29 -3.95 8.19 -7.07
C VAL A 29 -3.01 9.25 -7.62
N LEU A 30 -2.67 10.27 -6.82
CA LEU A 30 -1.84 11.39 -7.26
C LEU A 30 -0.33 11.12 -7.23
N SER A 31 0.10 9.95 -6.74
CA SER A 31 1.50 9.72 -6.42
C SER A 31 2.17 8.64 -7.26
N PRO A 32 3.48 8.75 -7.56
CA PRO A 32 4.21 7.75 -8.31
C PRO A 32 4.31 6.42 -7.53
N PRO A 33 4.49 5.25 -8.18
CA PRO A 33 4.66 5.10 -9.62
C PRO A 33 3.34 5.27 -10.37
N PHE A 34 3.46 5.83 -11.57
CA PHE A 34 2.39 5.86 -12.57
C PHE A 34 2.64 4.67 -13.50
N SER A 35 1.74 3.69 -13.45
CA SER A 35 1.78 2.49 -14.28
C SER A 35 0.32 2.12 -14.58
N ASP A 36 0.12 1.55 -15.76
CA ASP A 36 -1.14 0.93 -16.18
C ASP A 36 -1.21 -0.56 -15.82
N GLU A 37 -0.13 -1.10 -15.26
CA GLU A 37 -0.05 -2.49 -14.79
C GLU A 37 -0.36 -2.56 -13.30
N TRP A 38 -1.50 -3.16 -12.96
CA TRP A 38 -1.96 -3.25 -11.57
C TRP A 38 -0.96 -3.98 -10.66
N ASN A 39 -0.29 -5.01 -11.16
CA ASN A 39 0.69 -5.81 -10.41
C ASN A 39 1.98 -5.03 -10.12
N GLY A 40 2.40 -4.16 -11.04
CA GLY A 40 3.55 -3.27 -10.87
C GLY A 40 3.27 -2.19 -9.83
N LEU A 41 2.05 -1.65 -9.81
CA LEU A 41 1.60 -0.75 -8.74
C LEU A 41 1.59 -1.49 -7.40
N ASP A 42 0.94 -2.65 -7.34
CA ASP A 42 0.83 -3.44 -6.12
C ASP A 42 2.19 -3.80 -5.51
N GLY A 43 3.11 -4.34 -6.32
CA GLY A 43 4.45 -4.70 -5.88
C GLY A 43 5.25 -3.49 -5.41
N SER A 44 5.14 -2.36 -6.10
CA SER A 44 5.84 -1.12 -5.73
C SER A 44 5.35 -0.56 -4.40
N TRP A 45 4.03 -0.55 -4.18
CA TRP A 45 3.43 -0.03 -2.95
C TRP A 45 3.63 -0.98 -1.78
N THR A 46 3.56 -2.29 -2.01
CA THR A 46 3.87 -3.30 -1.01
C THR A 46 5.31 -3.16 -0.54
N ARG A 47 6.27 -3.07 -1.46
CA ARG A 47 7.68 -2.88 -1.10
C ARG A 47 7.91 -1.61 -0.28
N ARG A 48 7.21 -0.52 -0.59
CA ARG A 48 7.30 0.73 0.17
C ARG A 48 6.74 0.57 1.58
N PHE A 49 5.57 -0.06 1.69
CA PHE A 49 4.91 -0.32 2.95
C PHE A 49 5.78 -1.18 3.87
N LEU A 50 6.21 -2.35 3.37
CA LEU A 50 7.05 -3.30 4.09
C LEU A 50 8.38 -2.67 4.55
N LYS A 51 9.09 -1.98 3.64
CA LYS A 51 10.33 -1.30 4.00
C LYS A 51 10.12 -0.28 5.12
N LYS A 52 9.03 0.48 5.07
CA LYS A 52 8.78 1.52 6.06
C LYS A 52 8.32 0.95 7.40
N ALA A 53 7.56 -0.14 7.37
CA ALA A 53 7.19 -0.91 8.54
C ALA A 53 8.43 -1.49 9.24
N GLU A 54 9.32 -2.13 8.49
CA GLU A 54 10.62 -2.65 8.96
C GLU A 54 11.48 -1.54 9.57
N ASP A 55 11.62 -0.40 8.89
CA ASP A 55 12.38 0.76 9.39
C ASP A 55 11.82 1.35 10.71
N LEU A 56 10.53 1.18 10.99
CA LEU A 56 9.85 1.78 12.16
C LEU A 56 9.81 0.83 13.35
N LYS A 57 9.34 -0.41 13.14
CA LYS A 57 9.21 -1.43 14.18
C LYS A 57 9.51 -2.81 13.58
N PRO A 58 10.78 -3.23 13.57
CA PRO A 58 11.17 -4.55 13.07
C PRO A 58 10.45 -5.71 13.77
N GLU A 59 10.05 -5.52 15.03
CA GLU A 59 9.34 -6.52 15.84
C GLU A 59 7.88 -6.72 15.43
N GLU A 60 7.17 -5.66 15.02
CA GLU A 60 5.79 -5.77 14.49
C GLU A 60 5.77 -6.18 13.01
N PHE A 61 6.91 -6.10 12.32
CA PHE A 61 7.05 -6.48 10.92
C PHE A 61 6.82 -7.98 10.69
N GLU A 62 7.26 -8.84 11.62
CA GLU A 62 7.12 -10.31 11.50
C GLU A 62 5.66 -10.76 11.47
N ASP A 63 4.76 -9.99 12.09
CA ASP A 63 3.32 -10.30 12.15
C ASP A 63 2.52 -9.80 10.94
N LEU A 64 3.17 -9.09 10.00
CA LEU A 64 2.49 -8.51 8.85
C LEU A 64 2.02 -9.56 7.85
N LYS A 65 0.70 -9.65 7.68
CA LYS A 65 0.06 -10.59 6.74
C LYS A 65 -0.16 -9.99 5.36
N VAL A 66 0.74 -9.13 4.90
CA VAL A 66 0.60 -8.42 3.61
C VAL A 66 0.49 -9.41 2.44
N ASP A 67 1.24 -10.51 2.47
CA ASP A 67 1.14 -11.54 1.42
C ASP A 67 -0.20 -12.28 1.44
N LEU A 68 -0.83 -12.45 2.61
CA LEU A 68 -2.17 -13.02 2.72
C LEU A 68 -3.22 -12.07 2.13
N GLU A 69 -3.14 -10.77 2.48
CA GLU A 69 -4.02 -9.72 1.95
C GLU A 69 -3.93 -9.60 0.43
N ARG A 70 -2.75 -9.85 -0.14
CA ARG A 70 -2.46 -9.77 -1.58
C ARG A 70 -2.72 -11.08 -2.34
N SER A 71 -3.04 -12.16 -1.64
CA SER A 71 -3.14 -13.48 -2.26
C SER A 71 -4.19 -13.54 -3.39
N GLY A 72 -3.86 -14.30 -4.44
CA GLY A 72 -4.69 -14.41 -5.63
C GLY A 72 -4.85 -13.08 -6.37
N LYS A 73 -6.07 -12.55 -6.38
CA LYS A 73 -6.44 -11.26 -7.00
C LYS A 73 -6.88 -10.22 -5.97
N GLY A 74 -6.52 -10.39 -4.69
CA GLY A 74 -7.09 -9.66 -3.55
C GLY A 74 -7.16 -8.14 -3.72
N LEU A 75 -6.12 -7.54 -4.31
CA LEU A 75 -6.04 -6.09 -4.51
C LEU A 75 -6.14 -5.64 -5.97
N GLN A 76 -6.39 -6.57 -6.91
CA GLN A 76 -6.45 -6.23 -8.34
C GLN A 76 -7.51 -5.16 -8.61
N ALA A 77 -8.74 -5.34 -8.09
CA ALA A 77 -9.83 -4.40 -8.30
C ALA A 77 -9.54 -3.00 -7.72
N TYR A 78 -8.82 -2.93 -6.59
CA TYR A 78 -8.38 -1.66 -6.02
C TYR A 78 -7.44 -0.92 -6.99
N TRP A 79 -6.42 -1.61 -7.50
CA TRP A 79 -5.42 -1.03 -8.38
C TRP A 79 -6.00 -0.64 -9.74
N GLU A 80 -6.88 -1.46 -10.32
CA GLU A 80 -7.64 -1.09 -11.53
C GLU A 80 -8.47 0.18 -11.30
N GLY A 81 -9.08 0.33 -10.12
CA GLY A 81 -9.78 1.54 -9.73
C GLY A 81 -8.86 2.76 -9.60
N VAL A 82 -7.61 2.59 -9.18
CA VAL A 82 -6.59 3.66 -9.14
C VAL A 82 -6.17 4.05 -10.56
N ILE A 83 -5.90 3.07 -11.42
CA ILE A 83 -5.54 3.29 -12.83
C ILE A 83 -6.66 4.05 -13.55
N TYR A 84 -7.91 3.63 -13.37
CA TYR A 84 -9.08 4.31 -13.95
C TYR A 84 -9.17 5.77 -13.49
N LYS A 85 -8.99 6.04 -12.19
CA LYS A 85 -9.01 7.41 -11.64
C LYS A 85 -7.91 8.30 -12.24
N ARG A 86 -6.72 7.76 -12.54
CA ARG A 86 -5.57 8.51 -13.07
C ARG A 86 -5.70 8.90 -14.55
N LYS A 87 -6.56 8.20 -15.29
CA LYS A 87 -6.81 8.46 -16.73
C LYS A 87 -7.92 9.48 -16.98
N LYS A 88 -8.62 9.90 -15.92
CA LYS A 88 -9.60 11.01 -15.95
C LYS A 88 -8.90 12.32 -15.66
#